data_AF-A0A6M3XZ18-F1
#
_entry.id   AF-A0A6M3XZ18-F1
#
_cell.length_a   1.000
_cell.length_b   1.000
_cell.length_c   1.000
_cell.angle_alpha   90.00
_cell.angle_beta   90.00
_cell.angle_gamma   90.00
#
_symmetry.space_group_name_H-M   'P 1'
#
loop_
_entity.id
_entity.type
_entity.pdbx_description
1 polymer ?
#
loop_
_entity_poly.entity_id
_entity_poly.type
_entity_poly.pdbx_seq_one_letter_code
_entity_poly.pdbx_strand_id
1 'polypeptide(L)'
;MILAADIHLTDQQPTCRTDDYWEAQKRCFKFLLEQAKNDDCWLLLAGDLFDRARPSYNVLAWTADILREFDEVRILAVAGQHDLPYHRTDMLVASAMGVLDGAELLAIMDKTNTNFQWATETPISFHGASYGEDPPHALLSEINILLWHKMVSPTPLWPGHEPARPNALLRKYKSYDLIVTGDNHNTFVEEVDGRYLVNPGSMMRMTAAQADHKPVCFSWHPGEAPVAIPIPDTGEVIDRSHIEAQQARDERISAFVERLSGEYEVGLSFTNNLTKFFSTNKVFKAVERKVWEAVGGN
;
A
#
# COMPACT_ATOMS: atom_id res chain seq x y z
N MET A 1 12.10 -7.55 -16.85
CA MET A 1 11.47 -7.91 -15.54
C MET A 1 10.32 -6.97 -15.32
N ILE A 2 9.21 -7.44 -14.76
CA ILE A 2 8.08 -6.60 -14.36
C ILE A 2 8.16 -6.34 -12.86
N LEU A 3 8.07 -5.07 -12.45
CA LEU A 3 8.19 -4.62 -11.07
C LEU A 3 6.83 -4.10 -10.60
N ALA A 4 6.32 -4.62 -9.49
CA ALA A 4 5.08 -4.16 -8.87
C ALA A 4 5.19 -4.23 -7.33
N ALA A 5 4.29 -3.53 -6.64
CA ALA A 5 4.20 -3.48 -5.19
C ALA A 5 2.75 -3.14 -4.78
N ASP A 6 2.42 -3.35 -3.51
CA ASP A 6 1.18 -2.82 -2.89
C ASP A 6 -0.06 -3.17 -3.72
N ILE A 7 -0.24 -4.48 -3.96
CA ILE A 7 -1.33 -5.04 -4.77
C ILE A 7 -2.65 -4.99 -3.99
N HIS A 8 -2.59 -5.30 -2.69
CA HIS A 8 -3.73 -5.24 -1.74
C HIS A 8 -5.00 -5.97 -2.23
N LEU A 9 -4.87 -7.23 -2.69
CA LEU A 9 -6.03 -8.05 -3.06
C LEU A 9 -6.97 -8.24 -1.86
N THR A 10 -8.28 -8.05 -2.06
CA THR A 10 -9.26 -7.99 -0.97
C THR A 10 -10.70 -8.23 -1.44
N ASP A 11 -11.57 -8.67 -0.54
CA ASP A 11 -13.01 -8.74 -0.74
C ASP A 11 -13.74 -7.47 -0.25
N GLN A 12 -13.00 -6.50 0.29
CA GLN A 12 -13.58 -5.25 0.75
C GLN A 12 -13.53 -4.22 -0.37
N GLN A 13 -14.70 -3.85 -0.88
CA GLN A 13 -14.80 -2.72 -1.79
C GLN A 13 -14.55 -1.41 -1.02
N PRO A 14 -13.57 -0.59 -1.44
CA PRO A 14 -13.37 0.71 -0.82
C PRO A 14 -14.59 1.60 -1.04
N THR A 15 -14.97 2.38 -0.03
CA THR A 15 -16.15 3.26 -0.06
C THR A 15 -16.12 4.26 -1.21
N CYS A 16 -14.93 4.69 -1.61
CA CYS A 16 -14.75 5.62 -2.72
C CYS A 16 -14.92 4.98 -4.10
N ARG A 17 -15.00 3.65 -4.22
CA ARG A 17 -15.06 2.95 -5.52
C ARG A 17 -16.48 2.84 -6.02
N THR A 18 -16.73 3.33 -7.22
CA THR A 18 -18.05 3.30 -7.89
C THR A 18 -18.20 2.16 -8.90
N ASP A 19 -17.10 1.49 -9.23
CA ASP A 19 -17.05 0.34 -10.13
C ASP A 19 -17.15 -1.00 -9.38
N ASP A 20 -17.15 -2.09 -10.15
CA ASP A 20 -16.94 -3.43 -9.60
C ASP A 20 -15.46 -3.60 -9.24
N TYR A 21 -15.12 -3.25 -7.99
CA TYR A 21 -13.75 -3.30 -7.49
C TYR A 21 -13.16 -4.72 -7.52
N TRP A 22 -14.00 -5.75 -7.42
CA TRP A 22 -13.57 -7.15 -7.41
C TRP A 22 -13.14 -7.61 -8.80
N GLU A 23 -13.89 -7.26 -9.83
CA GLU A 23 -13.48 -7.55 -11.21
C GLU A 23 -12.35 -6.62 -11.67
N ALA A 24 -12.31 -5.38 -11.17
CA ALA A 24 -11.21 -4.45 -11.45
C ALA A 24 -9.87 -4.95 -10.91
N GLN A 25 -9.79 -5.39 -9.65
CA GLN A 25 -8.53 -5.89 -9.08
C GLN A 25 -8.06 -7.16 -9.78
N LYS A 26 -8.96 -8.09 -10.14
CA LYS A 26 -8.59 -9.32 -10.88
C LYS A 26 -8.02 -8.98 -12.25
N ARG A 27 -8.66 -8.06 -12.98
CA ARG A 27 -8.17 -7.60 -14.28
C ARG A 27 -6.79 -6.95 -14.18
N CYS A 28 -6.58 -6.09 -13.18
CA CYS A 28 -5.30 -5.43 -12.96
C CYS A 28 -4.21 -6.43 -12.55
N PHE A 29 -4.53 -7.41 -11.71
CA PHE A 29 -3.59 -8.45 -11.31
C PHE A 29 -3.21 -9.36 -12.48
N LYS A 30 -4.19 -9.82 -13.27
CA LYS A 30 -3.95 -10.56 -14.52
C LYS A 30 -3.07 -9.78 -15.49
N PHE A 31 -3.29 -8.47 -15.62
CA PHE A 31 -2.47 -7.62 -16.47
C PHE A 31 -0.98 -7.69 -16.10
N LEU A 32 -0.62 -7.68 -14.81
CA LEU A 32 0.77 -7.81 -14.38
C LEU A 32 1.40 -9.15 -14.81
N LEU A 33 0.64 -10.23 -14.66
CA LEU A 33 1.05 -11.57 -15.07
C LEU A 33 1.18 -11.67 -16.61
N GLU A 34 0.25 -11.07 -17.35
CA GLU A 34 0.30 -10.97 -18.81
C GLU A 34 1.54 -10.21 -19.29
N GLN A 35 1.90 -9.08 -18.64
CA GLN A 35 3.14 -8.37 -18.98
C GLN A 35 4.37 -9.26 -18.78
N ALA A 36 4.46 -9.95 -17.63
CA ALA A 36 5.60 -10.82 -17.33
C ALA A 36 5.68 -12.02 -18.28
N LYS A 37 4.53 -12.62 -18.61
CA LYS A 37 4.39 -13.72 -19.56
C LYS A 37 4.80 -13.32 -20.98
N ASN A 38 4.30 -12.19 -21.47
CA ASN A 38 4.59 -11.72 -22.84
C ASN A 38 6.07 -11.42 -23.05
N ASP A 39 6.75 -10.93 -22.01
CA ASP A 39 8.18 -10.59 -22.04
C ASP A 39 9.08 -11.75 -21.57
N ASP A 40 8.51 -12.93 -21.26
CA ASP A 40 9.20 -14.10 -20.68
C ASP A 40 10.17 -13.71 -19.54
N CYS A 41 9.66 -12.94 -18.58
CA CYS A 41 10.48 -12.41 -17.50
C CYS A 41 9.86 -12.60 -16.12
N TRP A 42 10.66 -12.34 -15.10
CA TRP A 42 10.22 -12.41 -13.71
C TRP A 42 9.23 -11.28 -13.41
N LEU A 43 8.18 -11.62 -12.65
CA LEU A 43 7.38 -10.65 -11.91
C LEU A 43 7.96 -10.52 -10.49
N LEU A 44 8.35 -9.30 -10.14
CA LEU A 44 8.93 -8.98 -8.84
C LEU A 44 7.93 -8.16 -8.02
N LEU A 45 7.54 -8.68 -6.85
CA LEU A 45 6.55 -8.07 -5.96
C LEU A 45 7.21 -7.57 -4.68
N ALA A 46 7.26 -6.25 -4.50
CA ALA A 46 7.86 -5.64 -3.31
C ALA A 46 6.89 -5.58 -2.11
N GLY A 47 6.09 -6.62 -1.89
CA GLY A 47 5.20 -6.81 -0.75
C GLY A 47 3.80 -6.19 -0.86
N ASP A 48 3.01 -6.44 0.18
CA ASP A 48 1.57 -6.17 0.31
C ASP A 48 0.75 -6.74 -0.86
N LEU A 49 0.90 -8.07 -1.08
CA LEU A 49 0.08 -8.79 -2.06
C LEU A 49 -1.40 -8.77 -1.64
N PHE A 50 -1.68 -8.98 -0.36
CA PHE A 50 -3.03 -8.95 0.20
C PHE A 50 -3.24 -7.74 1.10
N ASP A 51 -4.46 -7.23 1.15
CA ASP A 51 -4.83 -6.18 2.12
C ASP A 51 -4.77 -6.65 3.58
N ARG A 52 -4.82 -7.97 3.80
CA ARG A 52 -4.73 -8.58 5.12
C ARG A 52 -4.01 -9.92 5.04
N ALA A 53 -3.24 -10.25 6.07
CA ALA A 53 -2.45 -11.47 6.13
C ALA A 53 -3.30 -12.75 6.01
N ARG A 54 -4.57 -12.65 6.41
CA ARG A 54 -5.59 -13.70 6.30
C ARG A 54 -6.80 -13.09 5.58
N PRO A 55 -6.75 -12.97 4.25
CA PRO A 55 -7.89 -12.54 3.47
C PRO A 55 -8.97 -13.65 3.53
N SER A 56 -10.17 -13.40 3.00
CA SER A 56 -11.16 -14.47 2.94
C SER A 56 -10.70 -15.63 2.07
N TYR A 57 -11.25 -16.81 2.34
CA TYR A 57 -10.95 -18.00 1.53
C TYR A 57 -11.28 -17.79 0.05
N ASN A 58 -12.26 -16.95 -0.26
CA ASN A 58 -12.58 -16.62 -1.65
C ASN A 58 -11.43 -15.85 -2.31
N VAL A 59 -10.89 -14.81 -1.65
CA VAL A 59 -9.74 -14.04 -2.16
C VAL A 59 -8.53 -14.93 -2.37
N LEU A 60 -8.21 -15.77 -1.39
CA LEU A 60 -7.12 -16.72 -1.54
C LEU A 60 -7.35 -17.72 -2.69
N ALA A 61 -8.57 -18.26 -2.81
CA ALA A 61 -8.89 -19.24 -3.84
C ALA A 61 -8.76 -18.67 -5.25
N TRP A 62 -9.41 -17.53 -5.54
CA TRP A 62 -9.32 -16.96 -6.89
C TRP A 62 -7.92 -16.40 -7.18
N THR A 63 -7.18 -15.94 -6.17
CA THR A 63 -5.77 -15.55 -6.37
C THR A 63 -4.95 -16.75 -6.79
N ALA A 64 -5.10 -17.89 -6.10
CA ALA A 64 -4.41 -19.13 -6.45
C ALA A 64 -4.82 -19.65 -7.84
N ASP A 65 -6.10 -19.54 -8.21
CA ASP A 65 -6.57 -19.94 -9.54
C ASP A 65 -5.98 -19.06 -10.65
N ILE A 66 -5.91 -17.74 -10.43
CA ILE A 66 -5.21 -16.84 -11.37
C ILE A 66 -3.73 -17.20 -11.46
N LEU A 67 -3.03 -17.42 -10.35
CA LEU A 67 -1.61 -17.79 -10.39
C LEU A 67 -1.38 -19.12 -11.13
N ARG A 68 -2.28 -20.11 -11.00
CA ARG A 68 -2.22 -21.37 -11.76
C ARG A 68 -2.50 -21.19 -13.25
N GLU A 69 -3.33 -20.22 -13.63
CA GLU A 69 -3.57 -19.87 -15.04
C GLU A 69 -2.31 -19.29 -15.72
N PHE A 70 -1.39 -18.76 -14.91
CA PHE A 70 -0.12 -18.16 -15.32
C PHE A 70 1.08 -18.92 -14.71
N ASP A 71 1.02 -20.26 -14.67
CA ASP A 71 2.04 -21.10 -14.04
C ASP A 71 3.42 -21.04 -14.71
N GLU A 72 3.51 -20.50 -15.93
CA GLU A 72 4.78 -20.22 -16.59
C GLU A 72 5.47 -18.94 -16.08
N VAL A 73 4.74 -18.05 -15.39
CA VAL A 73 5.28 -16.79 -14.87
C VAL A 73 6.03 -17.06 -13.58
N ARG A 74 7.31 -16.67 -13.56
CA ARG A 74 8.15 -16.78 -12.37
C ARG A 74 7.96 -15.55 -11.48
N ILE A 75 7.54 -15.78 -10.24
CA ILE A 75 7.21 -14.71 -9.29
C ILE A 75 8.13 -14.78 -8.07
N LEU A 76 8.83 -13.68 -7.81
CA LEU A 76 9.55 -13.46 -6.56
C LEU A 76 8.85 -12.36 -5.77
N ALA A 77 8.64 -12.59 -4.49
CA ALA A 77 8.02 -11.63 -3.59
C ALA A 77 8.80 -11.47 -2.28
N VAL A 78 8.60 -10.34 -1.62
CA VAL A 78 8.87 -10.17 -0.18
C VAL A 78 7.54 -9.92 0.52
N ALA A 79 7.45 -10.18 1.82
CA ALA A 79 6.23 -9.91 2.57
C ALA A 79 6.16 -8.45 3.02
N GLY A 80 5.05 -7.79 2.77
CA GLY A 80 4.78 -6.47 3.36
C GLY A 80 4.12 -6.57 4.74
N GLN A 81 3.85 -5.44 5.40
CA GLN A 81 3.22 -5.50 6.73
C GLN A 81 1.82 -6.11 6.68
N HIS A 82 1.05 -5.88 5.61
CA HIS A 82 -0.30 -6.39 5.48
C HIS A 82 -0.29 -7.91 5.29
N ASP A 83 0.74 -8.46 4.65
CA ASP A 83 0.88 -9.91 4.42
C ASP A 83 1.25 -10.69 5.70
N LEU A 84 1.65 -10.02 6.77
CA LEU A 84 2.18 -10.63 7.99
C LEU A 84 1.17 -10.61 9.15
N PRO A 85 0.79 -11.76 9.72
CA PRO A 85 -0.05 -11.80 10.90
C PRO A 85 0.60 -11.02 12.04
N TYR A 86 -0.09 -10.01 12.58
CA TYR A 86 0.43 -9.12 13.63
C TYR A 86 1.75 -8.41 13.26
N HIS A 87 2.00 -8.21 11.96
CA HIS A 87 3.23 -7.61 11.42
C HIS A 87 4.51 -8.36 11.85
N ARG A 88 4.40 -9.68 12.01
CA ARG A 88 5.47 -10.56 12.47
C ARG A 88 5.96 -11.48 11.36
N THR A 89 7.23 -11.32 10.98
CA THR A 89 7.87 -12.13 9.92
C THR A 89 7.95 -13.62 10.28
N ASP A 90 8.09 -13.96 11.56
CA ASP A 90 8.10 -15.35 12.03
C ASP A 90 6.72 -16.04 11.95
N MET A 91 5.67 -15.29 11.58
CA MET A 91 4.33 -15.80 11.33
C MET A 91 3.96 -15.85 9.85
N LEU A 92 4.91 -15.61 8.93
CA LEU A 92 4.66 -15.61 7.49
C LEU A 92 4.02 -16.92 6.99
N VAL A 93 4.49 -18.07 7.47
CA VAL A 93 3.93 -19.39 7.11
C VAL A 93 2.44 -19.52 7.46
N ALA A 94 1.94 -18.73 8.42
CA ALA A 94 0.54 -18.71 8.84
C ALA A 94 -0.31 -17.63 8.14
N SER A 95 0.17 -17.09 7.02
CA SER A 95 -0.49 -16.10 6.18
C SER A 95 -0.90 -16.67 4.81
N ALA A 96 -1.72 -15.93 4.06
CA ALA A 96 -2.08 -16.29 2.69
C ALA A 96 -0.86 -16.35 1.76
N MET A 97 0.12 -15.44 1.93
CA MET A 97 1.38 -15.53 1.20
C MET A 97 2.12 -16.84 1.51
N GLY A 98 2.19 -17.24 2.79
CA GLY A 98 2.79 -18.53 3.17
C GLY A 98 2.06 -19.74 2.57
N VAL A 99 0.74 -19.66 2.39
CA VAL A 99 -0.02 -20.71 1.68
C VAL A 99 0.33 -20.76 0.19
N LEU A 100 0.47 -19.61 -0.48
CA LEU A 100 0.83 -19.56 -1.90
C LEU A 100 2.27 -20.03 -2.14
N ASP A 101 3.20 -19.67 -1.26
CA ASP A 101 4.59 -20.12 -1.28
C ASP A 101 4.71 -21.63 -1.08
N GLY A 102 4.04 -22.18 -0.06
CA GLY A 102 4.00 -23.63 0.18
C GLY A 102 3.25 -24.43 -0.91
N ALA A 103 2.47 -23.75 -1.75
CA ALA A 103 1.82 -24.33 -2.93
C ALA A 103 2.62 -24.11 -4.23
N GLU A 104 3.82 -23.53 -4.13
CA GLU A 104 4.73 -23.24 -5.25
C GLU A 104 4.11 -22.32 -6.32
N LEU A 105 3.15 -21.46 -5.94
CA LEU A 105 2.50 -20.50 -6.85
C LEU A 105 3.24 -19.17 -6.96
N LEU A 106 4.11 -18.89 -5.99
CA LEU A 106 5.11 -17.83 -5.98
C LEU A 106 6.24 -18.26 -5.04
N ALA A 107 7.38 -17.60 -5.10
CA ALA A 107 8.47 -17.81 -4.14
C ALA A 107 8.70 -16.55 -3.30
N ILE A 108 8.73 -16.71 -1.98
CA ILE A 108 9.02 -15.62 -1.05
C ILE A 108 10.51 -15.62 -0.71
N MET A 109 11.16 -14.48 -0.91
CA MET A 109 12.52 -14.24 -0.43
C MET A 109 12.46 -13.78 1.03
N ASP A 110 12.77 -14.70 1.94
CA ASP A 110 12.78 -14.47 3.38
C ASP A 110 14.19 -14.68 3.97
N LYS A 111 14.32 -14.60 5.30
CA LYS A 111 15.62 -14.79 6.00
C LYS A 111 16.30 -16.13 5.73
N THR A 112 15.55 -17.15 5.34
CA THR A 112 16.05 -18.50 5.07
C THR A 112 16.37 -18.73 3.60
N ASN A 113 15.79 -17.94 2.70
CA ASN A 113 16.02 -17.97 1.26
C ASN A 113 16.14 -16.56 0.66
N THR A 114 17.13 -15.80 1.13
CA THR A 114 17.30 -14.38 0.76
C THR A 114 17.80 -14.19 -0.68
N ASN A 115 18.26 -15.25 -1.35
CA ASN A 115 19.00 -15.15 -2.59
C ASN A 115 18.49 -16.12 -3.66
N PHE A 116 18.08 -15.58 -4.81
CA PHE A 116 17.81 -16.37 -6.01
C PHE A 116 18.83 -16.01 -7.09
N GLN A 117 19.45 -16.99 -7.74
CA GLN A 117 20.34 -16.75 -8.88
C GLN A 117 19.70 -17.26 -10.17
N TRP A 118 19.63 -16.39 -11.16
CA TRP A 118 19.25 -16.77 -12.51
C TRP A 118 20.48 -16.82 -13.40
N ALA A 119 20.88 -18.05 -13.74
CA ALA A 119 22.00 -18.30 -14.65
C ALA A 119 21.59 -17.97 -16.08
N THR A 120 21.80 -16.71 -16.47
CA THR A 120 21.81 -16.29 -17.88
C THR A 120 23.25 -16.03 -18.32
N GLU A 121 23.45 -15.53 -19.54
CA GLU A 121 24.77 -15.04 -19.98
C GLU A 121 25.32 -13.96 -19.02
N THR A 122 24.44 -13.20 -18.39
CA THR A 122 24.75 -12.22 -17.34
C THR A 122 24.12 -12.69 -16.03
N PRO A 123 24.89 -13.23 -15.07
CA PRO A 123 24.35 -13.73 -13.81
C PRO A 123 23.61 -12.63 -13.03
N ILE A 124 22.36 -12.91 -12.64
CA ILE A 124 21.52 -12.01 -11.86
C ILE A 124 21.25 -12.64 -10.50
N SER A 125 21.46 -11.87 -9.43
CA SER A 125 21.08 -12.24 -8.06
C SER A 125 19.93 -11.36 -7.55
N PHE A 126 18.87 -11.98 -7.06
CA PHE A 126 17.75 -11.33 -6.41
C PHE A 126 17.89 -11.44 -4.90
N HIS A 127 17.55 -10.37 -4.21
CA HIS A 127 17.68 -10.19 -2.77
C HIS A 127 16.35 -9.74 -2.19
N GLY A 128 15.96 -10.27 -1.04
CA GLY A 128 14.72 -9.89 -0.36
C GLY A 128 14.95 -9.29 1.02
N ALA A 129 14.17 -8.27 1.36
CA ALA A 129 13.96 -7.78 2.71
C ALA A 129 12.46 -7.51 2.92
N SER A 130 11.81 -8.35 3.72
CA SER A 130 10.40 -8.17 4.09
C SER A 130 10.22 -7.01 5.06
N TYR A 131 8.98 -6.68 5.39
CA TYR A 131 8.66 -5.61 6.34
C TYR A 131 9.44 -5.76 7.65
N GLY A 132 10.11 -4.68 8.07
CA GLY A 132 10.92 -4.64 9.28
C GLY A 132 12.30 -5.29 9.17
N GLU A 133 12.68 -5.78 7.99
CA GLU A 133 14.00 -6.35 7.73
C GLU A 133 14.94 -5.34 7.05
N ASP A 134 16.24 -5.50 7.33
CA ASP A 134 17.30 -4.78 6.63
C ASP A 134 17.75 -5.58 5.39
N PRO A 135 18.17 -4.89 4.31
CA PRO A 135 18.71 -5.56 3.14
C PRO A 135 19.89 -6.47 3.49
N PRO A 136 19.95 -7.69 2.93
CA PRO A 136 21.08 -8.59 3.11
C PRO A 136 22.35 -8.01 2.47
N HIS A 137 23.47 -8.70 2.64
CA HIS A 137 24.65 -8.41 1.84
C HIS A 137 24.45 -8.93 0.41
N ALA A 138 24.70 -8.09 -0.58
CA ALA A 138 24.66 -8.51 -1.98
C ALA A 138 25.66 -9.65 -2.24
N LEU A 139 25.28 -10.58 -3.11
CA LEU A 139 26.13 -11.68 -3.54
C LEU A 139 27.10 -11.20 -4.62
N LEU A 140 28.16 -11.97 -4.85
CA LEU A 140 29.01 -11.78 -6.01
C LEU A 140 28.24 -12.19 -7.27
N SER A 141 27.75 -11.21 -8.01
CA SER A 141 26.97 -11.37 -9.23
C SER A 141 27.22 -10.17 -10.14
N GLU A 142 26.95 -10.31 -11.44
CA GLU A 142 27.08 -9.19 -12.38
C GLU A 142 25.97 -8.17 -12.17
N ILE A 143 24.77 -8.63 -11.83
CA ILE A 143 23.63 -7.77 -11.50
C ILE A 143 23.03 -8.20 -10.16
N ASN A 144 22.80 -7.24 -9.27
CA ASN A 144 22.14 -7.45 -7.98
C ASN A 144 20.87 -6.61 -7.87
N ILE A 145 19.77 -7.27 -7.55
CA ILE A 145 18.43 -6.67 -7.45
C ILE A 145 17.90 -6.88 -6.04
N LEU A 146 17.41 -5.83 -5.39
CA LEU A 146 16.80 -5.90 -4.06
C LEU A 146 15.30 -5.62 -4.14
N LEU A 147 14.48 -6.52 -3.62
CA LEU A 147 13.08 -6.26 -3.26
C LEU A 147 13.02 -5.91 -1.77
N TRP A 148 12.41 -4.77 -1.44
CA TRP A 148 12.39 -4.27 -0.07
C TRP A 148 11.06 -3.63 0.29
N HIS A 149 10.32 -4.23 1.22
CA HIS A 149 9.10 -3.61 1.72
C HIS A 149 9.42 -2.60 2.83
N LYS A 150 9.51 -1.32 2.45
CA LYS A 150 9.87 -0.21 3.35
C LYS A 150 9.30 1.10 2.85
N MET A 151 8.72 1.88 3.76
CA MET A 151 8.36 3.29 3.53
C MET A 151 9.55 4.12 3.05
N VAL A 152 9.69 4.24 1.73
CA VAL A 152 10.65 5.13 1.05
C VAL A 152 9.87 6.26 0.42
N SER A 153 10.34 7.50 0.58
CA SER A 153 9.66 8.65 0.00
C SER A 153 10.65 9.75 -0.40
N PRO A 154 10.48 10.39 -1.57
CA PRO A 154 11.29 11.55 -1.96
C PRO A 154 11.06 12.76 -1.05
N THR A 155 9.84 12.89 -0.54
CA THR A 155 9.36 14.00 0.30
C THR A 155 8.64 13.49 1.54
N PRO A 156 8.60 14.27 2.64
CA PRO A 156 7.77 13.93 3.80
C PRO A 156 6.30 13.70 3.39
N LEU A 157 5.73 12.59 3.85
CA LEU A 157 4.34 12.23 3.56
C LEU A 157 3.34 12.82 4.57
N TRP A 158 3.79 13.14 5.79
CA TRP A 158 3.00 13.80 6.83
C TRP A 158 3.88 14.71 7.70
N PRO A 159 3.31 15.66 8.46
CA PRO A 159 4.09 16.53 9.34
C PRO A 159 4.94 15.74 10.34
N GLY A 160 6.24 16.03 10.37
CA GLY A 160 7.20 15.33 11.24
C GLY A 160 7.72 14.00 10.69
N HIS A 161 7.29 13.56 9.50
CA HIS A 161 7.90 12.42 8.84
C HIS A 161 9.32 12.78 8.36
N GLU A 162 10.33 12.05 8.86
CA GLU A 162 11.68 12.07 8.30
C GLU A 162 11.80 10.97 7.23
N PRO A 163 11.79 11.33 5.94
CA PRO A 163 11.70 10.34 4.87
C PRO A 163 13.02 9.58 4.71
N ALA A 164 12.94 8.25 4.58
CA ALA A 164 14.02 7.47 4.00
C ALA A 164 14.12 7.83 2.51
N ARG A 165 15.04 8.74 2.18
CA ARG A 165 15.14 9.29 0.83
C ARG A 165 15.76 8.29 -0.15
N PRO A 166 15.20 8.15 -1.37
CA PRO A 166 15.67 7.15 -2.32
C PRO A 166 17.12 7.35 -2.75
N ASN A 167 17.56 8.60 -2.96
CA ASN A 167 18.94 8.91 -3.34
C ASN A 167 19.96 8.54 -2.24
N ALA A 168 19.59 8.72 -0.96
CA ALA A 168 20.43 8.35 0.17
C ALA A 168 20.56 6.82 0.28
N LEU A 169 19.47 6.09 0.04
CA LEU A 169 19.47 4.63 0.01
C LEU A 169 20.33 4.09 -1.14
N LEU A 170 20.20 4.62 -2.35
CA LEU A 170 21.05 4.23 -3.49
C LEU A 170 22.54 4.49 -3.25
N ARG A 171 22.88 5.56 -2.51
CA ARG A 171 24.28 5.85 -2.12
C ARG A 171 24.77 4.94 -0.99
N LYS A 172 23.88 4.51 -0.10
CA LYS A 172 24.21 3.59 1.02
C LYS A 172 24.40 2.16 0.52
N TYR A 173 23.48 1.66 -0.31
CA TYR A 173 23.49 0.30 -0.82
C TYR A 173 24.03 0.23 -2.24
N LYS A 174 25.34 0.47 -2.38
CA LYS A 174 26.02 0.58 -3.69
C LYS A 174 26.11 -0.72 -4.48
N SER A 175 25.93 -1.84 -3.79
CA SER A 175 26.04 -3.17 -4.37
C SER A 175 24.81 -3.63 -5.14
N TYR A 176 23.73 -2.85 -5.14
CA TYR A 176 22.52 -3.14 -5.91
C TYR A 176 22.42 -2.20 -7.11
N ASP A 177 22.12 -2.78 -8.26
CA ASP A 177 21.87 -2.10 -9.53
C ASP A 177 20.42 -1.60 -9.60
N LEU A 178 19.51 -2.38 -9.01
CA LEU A 178 18.10 -2.06 -8.87
C LEU A 178 17.62 -2.32 -7.44
N ILE A 179 16.91 -1.36 -6.87
CA ILE A 179 16.16 -1.51 -5.62
C ILE A 179 14.68 -1.27 -5.94
N VAL A 180 13.81 -2.23 -5.63
CA VAL A 180 12.36 -2.11 -5.77
C VAL A 180 11.74 -2.01 -4.39
N THR A 181 10.95 -0.97 -4.15
CA THR A 181 10.29 -0.74 -2.85
C THR A 181 8.77 -0.79 -2.94
N GLY A 182 8.14 -1.17 -1.83
CA GLY A 182 6.69 -1.04 -1.58
C GLY A 182 6.42 -0.20 -0.33
N ASP A 183 5.22 -0.30 0.26
CA ASP A 183 4.71 0.40 1.47
C ASP A 183 4.26 1.84 1.18
N ASN A 184 4.99 2.57 0.32
CA ASN A 184 4.53 3.86 -0.17
C ASN A 184 3.67 3.68 -1.43
N HIS A 185 2.40 4.04 -1.35
CA HIS A 185 1.48 3.90 -2.50
C HIS A 185 1.70 4.90 -3.64
N ASN A 186 2.61 5.87 -3.48
CA ASN A 186 2.96 6.82 -4.53
C ASN A 186 4.04 6.26 -5.47
N THR A 187 3.85 6.43 -6.77
CA THR A 187 4.84 6.03 -7.78
C THR A 187 6.01 7.01 -7.84
N PHE A 188 7.26 6.51 -7.83
CA PHE A 188 8.44 7.30 -8.15
C PHE A 188 9.62 6.43 -8.61
N VAL A 189 10.57 7.07 -9.29
CA VAL A 189 11.87 6.49 -9.70
C VAL A 189 12.96 7.47 -9.34
N GLU A 190 14.06 6.96 -8.76
CA GLU A 190 15.29 7.72 -8.50
C GLU A 190 16.46 7.02 -9.19
N GLU A 191 17.40 7.79 -9.71
CA GLU A 191 18.61 7.31 -10.38
C GLU A 191 19.85 7.91 -9.72
N VAL A 192 20.86 7.07 -9.47
CA VAL A 192 22.19 7.50 -9.01
C VAL A 192 23.27 6.63 -9.65
N ASP A 193 24.08 7.23 -10.52
CA ASP A 193 25.23 6.60 -11.17
C ASP A 193 24.83 5.36 -12.00
N GLY A 194 23.73 5.45 -12.75
CA GLY A 194 23.20 4.37 -13.60
C GLY A 194 22.43 3.27 -12.86
N ARG A 195 22.22 3.43 -11.54
CA ARG A 195 21.48 2.49 -10.69
C ARG A 195 20.16 3.10 -10.25
N TYR A 196 19.14 2.27 -10.07
CA TYR A 196 17.78 2.73 -9.91
C TYR A 196 17.15 2.29 -8.59
N LEU A 197 16.34 3.16 -7.99
CA LEU A 197 15.35 2.79 -6.99
C LEU A 197 13.97 3.09 -7.57
N VAL A 198 13.15 2.05 -7.67
CA VAL A 198 11.81 2.10 -8.25
C VAL A 198 10.80 1.77 -7.16
N ASN A 199 9.84 2.66 -6.96
CA ASN A 199 8.66 2.39 -6.16
C ASN A 199 7.44 2.43 -7.10
N PRO A 200 6.87 1.27 -7.48
CA PRO A 200 5.71 1.21 -8.37
C PRO A 200 4.49 1.98 -7.84
N GLY A 201 4.36 2.06 -6.51
CA GLY A 201 3.14 2.53 -5.85
C GLY A 201 2.05 1.45 -5.87
N SER A 202 0.84 1.81 -5.45
CA SER A 202 -0.26 0.83 -5.37
C SER A 202 -0.81 0.47 -6.75
N MET A 203 -1.17 -0.82 -6.93
CA MET A 203 -1.83 -1.32 -8.14
C MET A 203 -3.22 -0.70 -8.34
N MET A 204 -3.91 -0.43 -7.24
CA MET A 204 -5.28 0.09 -7.24
C MET A 204 -5.33 1.46 -6.56
N ARG A 205 -6.28 2.29 -6.99
CA ARG A 205 -6.75 3.45 -6.21
C ARG A 205 -7.75 2.95 -5.16
N MET A 206 -7.37 2.99 -3.88
CA MET A 206 -8.10 2.38 -2.76
C MET A 206 -8.72 3.40 -1.81
N THR A 207 -8.27 4.66 -1.87
CA THR A 207 -8.79 5.76 -1.06
C THR A 207 -9.12 6.96 -1.93
N ALA A 208 -9.98 7.84 -1.44
CA ALA A 208 -10.31 9.06 -2.18
C ALA A 208 -9.11 10.03 -2.33
N ALA A 209 -8.09 9.91 -1.48
CA ALA A 209 -6.82 10.63 -1.62
C ALA A 209 -6.04 10.18 -2.87
N GLN A 210 -6.26 8.95 -3.35
CA GLN A 210 -5.63 8.39 -4.55
C GLN A 210 -6.42 8.67 -5.83
N ALA A 211 -7.38 9.60 -5.85
CA ALA A 211 -8.16 9.86 -7.08
C ALA A 211 -7.29 10.23 -8.29
N ASP A 212 -6.20 10.95 -8.03
CA ASP A 212 -5.25 11.44 -9.03
C ASP A 212 -4.05 10.49 -9.22
N HIS A 213 -3.97 9.41 -8.43
CA HIS A 213 -2.94 8.37 -8.58
C HIS A 213 -3.12 7.66 -9.93
N LYS A 214 -2.01 7.36 -10.59
CA LYS A 214 -1.99 6.66 -11.88
C LYS A 214 -1.24 5.35 -11.68
N PRO A 215 -1.95 4.25 -11.39
CA PRO A 215 -1.30 2.96 -11.17
C PRO A 215 -0.46 2.53 -12.37
N VAL A 216 0.78 2.11 -12.09
CA VAL A 216 1.72 1.58 -13.07
C VAL A 216 2.45 0.38 -12.48
N CYS A 217 2.89 -0.53 -13.34
CA CYS A 217 4.04 -1.38 -13.06
C CYS A 217 5.23 -0.84 -13.87
N PHE A 218 6.43 -1.38 -13.62
CA PHE A 218 7.60 -1.00 -14.41
C PHE A 218 8.16 -2.21 -15.14
N SER A 219 8.52 -2.04 -16.41
CA SER A 219 9.46 -2.95 -17.07
C SER A 219 10.88 -2.44 -16.86
N TRP A 220 11.80 -3.36 -16.54
CA TRP A 220 13.21 -3.04 -16.41
C TRP A 220 14.10 -4.14 -17.01
N HIS A 221 15.12 -3.68 -17.73
CA HIS A 221 16.21 -4.48 -18.27
C HIS A 221 17.54 -3.92 -17.78
N PRO A 222 18.52 -4.78 -17.45
CA PRO A 222 19.84 -4.33 -17.01
C PRO A 222 20.52 -3.40 -18.03
N GLY A 223 21.04 -2.28 -17.53
CA GLY A 223 21.66 -1.24 -18.38
C GLY A 223 20.68 -0.23 -18.98
N GLU A 224 19.37 -0.42 -18.79
CA GLU A 224 18.33 0.49 -19.28
C GLU A 224 17.60 1.20 -18.12
N ALA A 225 16.93 2.32 -18.46
CA ALA A 225 16.08 3.01 -17.51
C ALA A 225 14.74 2.27 -17.34
N PRO A 226 14.17 2.22 -16.11
CA PRO A 226 12.84 1.65 -15.89
C PRO A 226 11.76 2.36 -16.72
N VAL A 227 10.88 1.59 -17.36
CA VAL A 227 9.78 2.10 -18.18
C VAL A 227 8.46 1.83 -17.47
N ALA A 228 7.70 2.89 -17.20
CA ALA A 228 6.38 2.78 -16.57
C ALA A 228 5.34 2.24 -17.57
N ILE A 229 4.58 1.23 -17.16
CA ILE A 229 3.49 0.61 -17.90
C ILE A 229 2.18 0.86 -17.15
N PRO A 230 1.23 1.62 -17.72
CA PRO A 230 -0.06 1.89 -17.08
C PRO A 230 -0.85 0.61 -16.80
N ILE A 231 -1.30 0.45 -15.55
CA ILE A 231 -2.20 -0.63 -15.14
C ILE A 231 -3.65 -0.20 -15.45
N PRO A 232 -4.53 -1.11 -15.93
CA PRO A 232 -5.89 -0.78 -16.36
C PRO A 232 -6.89 -0.53 -15.21
N ASP A 233 -6.46 0.14 -14.14
CA ASP A 233 -7.33 0.79 -13.14
C ASP A 233 -7.70 2.18 -13.67
N THR A 234 -8.53 2.22 -14.71
CA THR A 234 -8.82 3.43 -15.50
C THR A 234 -10.21 4.00 -15.22
N GLY A 235 -10.45 5.24 -15.64
CA GLY A 235 -11.75 5.91 -15.53
C GLY A 235 -11.96 6.68 -14.21
N GLU A 236 -13.09 7.39 -14.16
CA GLU A 236 -13.60 8.12 -13.00
C GLU A 236 -14.32 7.17 -12.04
N VAL A 237 -13.53 6.30 -11.39
CA VAL A 237 -14.05 5.27 -10.47
C VAL A 237 -13.98 5.69 -8.99
N ILE A 238 -13.50 6.92 -8.72
CA ILE A 238 -13.30 7.43 -7.37
C ILE A 238 -14.33 8.53 -7.08
N ASP A 239 -15.24 8.25 -6.14
CA ASP A 239 -16.19 9.20 -5.58
C ASP A 239 -15.68 9.75 -4.24
N ARG A 240 -15.60 11.08 -4.14
CA ARG A 240 -15.19 11.81 -2.93
C ARG A 240 -16.37 12.31 -2.09
N SER A 241 -17.61 12.10 -2.54
CA SER A 241 -18.84 12.59 -1.88
C SER A 241 -18.93 12.21 -0.40
N HIS A 242 -18.47 11.01 -0.04
CA HIS A 242 -18.47 10.52 1.35
C HIS A 242 -17.53 11.32 2.27
N ILE A 243 -16.37 11.77 1.77
CA ILE A 243 -15.43 12.62 2.52
C ILE A 243 -15.98 14.04 2.61
N GLU A 244 -16.49 14.58 1.50
CA GLU A 244 -17.07 15.91 1.46
C GLU A 244 -18.28 16.04 2.39
N ALA A 245 -19.12 15.02 2.45
CA ALA A 245 -20.26 14.97 3.38
C ALA A 245 -19.80 14.92 4.85
N GLN A 246 -18.73 14.16 5.14
CA GLN A 246 -18.16 14.06 6.48
C GLN A 246 -17.50 15.39 6.90
N GLN A 247 -16.68 15.99 6.03
CA GLN A 247 -16.09 17.31 6.24
C GLN A 247 -17.15 18.39 6.42
N ALA A 248 -18.17 18.43 5.56
CA ALA A 248 -19.28 19.37 5.69
C ALA A 248 -20.11 19.16 6.96
N ARG A 249 -20.14 17.94 7.52
CA ARG A 249 -20.76 17.66 8.82
C ARG A 249 -19.89 18.18 9.96
N ASP A 250 -18.59 17.91 9.89
CA ASP A 250 -17.63 18.32 10.92
C ASP A 250 -17.45 19.85 10.94
N GLU A 251 -17.46 20.52 9.78
CA GLU A 251 -17.52 21.99 9.68
C GLU A 251 -18.80 22.56 10.31
N ARG A 252 -19.95 21.93 10.10
CA ARG A 252 -21.21 22.34 10.74
C ARG A 252 -21.15 22.19 12.26
N ILE A 253 -20.51 21.15 12.76
CA ILE A 253 -20.30 20.93 14.19
C ILE A 253 -19.32 21.97 14.75
N SER A 254 -18.19 22.22 14.08
CA SER A 254 -17.20 23.23 14.48
C SER A 254 -17.81 24.63 14.52
N ALA A 255 -18.54 25.03 13.47
CA ALA A 255 -19.24 26.32 13.43
C ALA A 255 -20.32 26.45 14.52
N PHE A 256 -20.95 25.35 14.92
CA PHE A 256 -21.87 25.33 16.06
C PHE A 256 -21.14 25.50 17.39
N VAL A 257 -20.00 24.83 17.59
CA VAL A 257 -19.16 24.96 18.79
C VAL A 257 -18.57 26.37 18.92
N GLU A 258 -18.11 26.98 17.82
CA GLU A 258 -17.60 28.37 17.83
C GLU A 258 -18.68 29.38 18.23
N ARG A 259 -19.93 29.17 17.79
CA ARG A 259 -21.06 30.01 18.24
C ARG A 259 -21.37 29.83 19.72
N LEU A 260 -21.13 28.64 20.28
CA LEU A 260 -21.29 28.39 21.72
C LEU A 260 -20.15 29.00 22.55
N SER A 261 -18.92 29.05 22.02
CA SER A 261 -17.76 29.61 22.73
C SER A 261 -17.66 31.13 22.64
N GLY A 262 -18.28 31.76 21.63
CA GLY A 262 -18.33 33.23 21.48
C GLY A 262 -19.09 33.99 22.58
N GLU A 263 -19.87 33.32 23.43
CA GLU A 263 -20.66 33.95 24.50
C GLU A 263 -20.23 33.63 25.94
N TYR A 264 -19.16 32.85 26.15
CA TYR A 264 -18.84 32.36 27.51
C TYR A 264 -17.36 32.45 27.87
N GLU A 265 -17.07 33.14 28.98
CA GLU A 265 -15.77 33.13 29.65
C GLU A 265 -15.35 31.68 29.96
N VAL A 266 -14.21 31.29 29.41
CA VAL A 266 -13.60 29.98 29.57
C VAL A 266 -13.16 29.81 31.02
N GLY A 267 -13.89 29.00 31.78
CA GLY A 267 -13.50 28.70 33.15
C GLY A 267 -14.43 27.79 33.93
N LEU A 268 -15.01 26.73 33.34
CA LEU A 268 -15.60 25.55 34.02
C LEU A 268 -16.03 24.48 33.00
N SER A 269 -16.19 23.23 33.45
CA SER A 269 -16.36 22.03 32.62
C SER A 269 -17.39 22.19 31.48
N PHE A 270 -17.09 21.59 30.33
CA PHE A 270 -17.92 21.58 29.12
C PHE A 270 -19.41 21.25 29.40
N THR A 271 -19.67 20.32 30.33
CA THR A 271 -21.01 19.98 30.81
C THR A 271 -21.71 21.15 31.52
N ASN A 272 -21.03 21.88 32.39
CA ASN A 272 -21.61 23.03 33.09
C ASN A 272 -21.97 24.16 32.13
N ASN A 273 -21.19 24.35 31.07
CA ASN A 273 -21.48 25.33 30.02
C ASN A 273 -22.73 24.93 29.22
N LEU A 274 -22.90 23.65 28.88
CA LEU A 274 -24.12 23.15 28.25
C LEU A 274 -25.35 23.30 29.15
N THR A 275 -25.25 22.97 30.44
CA THR A 275 -26.35 23.16 31.40
C THR A 275 -26.76 24.63 31.49
N LYS A 276 -25.80 25.55 31.54
CA LYS A 276 -26.08 26.99 31.57
C LYS A 276 -26.67 27.48 30.24
N PHE A 277 -26.20 26.97 29.12
CA PHE A 277 -26.75 27.30 27.81
C PHE A 277 -28.23 26.92 27.71
N PHE A 278 -28.61 25.69 28.08
CA PHE A 278 -29.99 25.23 28.03
C PHE A 278 -30.91 25.88 29.07
N SER A 279 -30.39 26.33 30.21
CA SER A 279 -31.19 27.05 31.21
C SER A 279 -31.47 28.50 30.81
N THR A 280 -30.61 29.11 30.00
CA THR A 280 -30.72 30.52 29.62
C THR A 280 -31.40 30.70 28.25
N ASN A 281 -31.32 29.71 27.37
CA ASN A 281 -31.87 29.76 26.02
C ASN A 281 -33.10 28.85 25.86
N LYS A 282 -34.11 29.33 25.12
CA LYS A 282 -35.28 28.50 24.76
C LYS A 282 -34.90 27.49 23.68
N VAL A 283 -34.38 26.34 24.11
CA VAL A 283 -34.10 25.20 23.25
C VAL A 283 -35.20 24.15 23.41
N PHE A 284 -35.63 23.54 22.31
CA PHE A 284 -36.58 22.43 22.38
C PHE A 284 -35.96 21.24 23.12
N LYS A 285 -36.69 20.66 24.09
CA LYS A 285 -36.21 19.52 24.90
C LYS A 285 -35.74 18.31 24.10
N ALA A 286 -36.25 18.12 22.87
CA ALA A 286 -35.80 17.05 21.99
C ALA A 286 -34.38 17.29 21.45
N VAL A 287 -34.00 18.56 21.25
CA VAL A 287 -32.67 18.95 20.80
C VAL A 287 -31.68 18.88 21.96
N GLU A 288 -32.05 19.43 23.12
CA GLU A 288 -31.24 19.34 24.35
C GLU A 288 -30.84 17.89 24.67
N ARG A 289 -31.80 16.95 24.61
CA ARG A 289 -31.55 15.53 24.87
C ARG A 289 -30.53 14.91 23.92
N LYS A 290 -30.63 15.20 22.62
CA LYS A 290 -29.68 14.71 21.61
C LYS A 290 -28.27 15.25 21.82
N VAL A 291 -28.15 16.49 22.29
CA VAL A 291 -26.85 17.07 22.62
C VAL A 291 -26.23 16.35 23.82
N TRP A 292 -27.01 16.09 24.88
CA TRP A 292 -26.55 15.33 26.05
C TRP A 292 -26.13 13.89 25.72
N GLU A 293 -26.90 13.19 24.89
CA GLU A 293 -26.56 11.87 24.37
C GLU A 293 -25.23 11.86 23.59
N ALA A 294 -24.98 12.90 22.78
CA ALA A 294 -23.76 13.00 21.98
C ALA A 294 -22.49 13.28 22.78
N VAL A 295 -22.62 13.90 23.97
CA VAL A 295 -21.48 14.31 24.81
C VAL A 295 -21.24 13.40 26.01
N GLY A 296 -21.94 12.26 26.06
CA GLY A 296 -21.74 11.22 27.09
C GLY A 296 -22.26 11.62 28.48
N GLY A 297 -23.14 12.62 28.57
CA GLY A 297 -23.81 12.98 29.82
C GLY A 297 -25.10 12.16 29.98
N ASN A 298 -25.22 11.46 31.10
CA ASN A 298 -26.45 10.72 31.48
C ASN A 298 -27.71 11.60 31.44
#